data_AF-A0A7V1M1U3-F1
#
_entry.id   AF-A0A7V1M1U3-F1
#
_cell.length_a   1.000
_cell.length_b   1.000
_cell.length_c   1.000
_cell.angle_alpha   90.00
_cell.angle_beta   90.00
_cell.angle_gamma   90.00
#
_symmetry.space_group_name_H-M   'P 1'
#
loop_
_entity.id
_entity.type
_entity.pdbx_description
1 polymer ?
#
loop_
_entity_poly.entity_id
_entity_poly.type
_entity_poly.pdbx_seq_one_letter_code
_entity_poly.pdbx_strand_id
1 'polypeptide(L)'
;MKEQLAQAQSALIEQKQAQELEQQLVEAGAIDVETAKVLAEARLRTGDATIEEVVSELAASKKFLFRSRKKSAAGSAVSGSPSAMKTPLEDLADQARQTGDRRALLRYLRQRRG
;
A
#
# COMPACT_ATOMS: atom_id res chain seq x y z
N MET A 1 37.92 5.05 -23.11
CA MET A 1 37.92 4.86 -21.64
C MET A 1 37.12 5.95 -20.90
N LYS A 2 37.38 7.25 -21.05
CA LYS A 2 36.61 8.30 -20.33
C LYS A 2 35.11 8.29 -20.67
N GLU A 3 34.74 8.09 -21.93
CA GLU A 3 33.33 8.00 -22.37
C GLU A 3 32.60 6.76 -21.83
N GLN A 4 33.29 5.62 -21.79
CA GLN A 4 32.74 4.39 -21.21
C GLN A 4 32.47 4.54 -19.70
N LEU A 5 33.33 5.28 -19.00
CA LEU A 5 33.16 5.60 -17.59
C LEU A 5 31.94 6.52 -17.37
N ALA A 6 31.76 7.54 -18.22
CA ALA A 6 30.61 8.44 -18.15
C ALA A 6 29.29 7.71 -18.45
N GLN A 7 29.25 6.84 -19.46
CA GLN A 7 28.08 6.02 -19.78
C GLN A 7 27.74 5.02 -18.67
N ALA A 8 28.74 4.38 -18.07
CA ALA A 8 28.52 3.48 -16.94
C ALA A 8 27.98 4.25 -15.72
N GLN A 9 28.48 5.46 -15.47
CA GLN A 9 28.00 6.32 -14.38
C GLN A 9 26.56 6.78 -14.59
N SER A 10 26.19 7.21 -15.81
CA SER A 10 24.82 7.63 -16.10
C SER A 10 23.83 6.47 -15.96
N ALA A 11 24.17 5.29 -16.50
CA ALA A 11 23.34 4.10 -16.36
C ALA A 11 23.12 3.71 -14.89
N LEU A 12 24.15 3.85 -14.05
CA LEU A 12 24.07 3.56 -12.62
C LEU A 12 23.17 4.58 -11.88
N ILE A 13 23.23 5.85 -12.27
CA ILE A 13 22.35 6.90 -11.72
C ILE A 13 20.89 6.63 -12.10
N GLU A 14 20.63 6.33 -13.38
CA GLU A 14 19.28 6.01 -13.87
C GLU A 14 18.71 4.78 -13.16
N GLN A 15 19.51 3.73 -12.99
CA GLN A 15 19.09 2.52 -12.30
C GLN A 15 18.76 2.80 -10.82
N LYS A 16 19.56 3.63 -10.15
CA LYS A 16 19.30 4.03 -8.75
C LYS A 16 18.00 4.81 -8.62
N GLN A 17 17.77 5.78 -9.50
CA GLN A 17 16.53 6.57 -9.51
C GLN A 17 15.31 5.69 -9.77
N ALA A 18 15.40 4.74 -10.70
CA ALA A 18 14.32 3.80 -10.97
C ALA A 18 14.00 2.92 -9.76
N GLN A 19 15.03 2.43 -9.06
CA GLN A 19 14.86 1.62 -7.85
C GLN A 19 14.28 2.44 -6.68
N GLU A 20 14.73 3.68 -6.50
CA GLU A 20 14.21 4.60 -5.49
C GLU A 20 12.73 4.92 -5.72
N LEU A 21 12.34 5.21 -6.97
CA LEU A 21 10.95 5.43 -7.33
C LEU A 21 10.07 4.21 -7.01
N GLU A 22 10.53 3.02 -7.39
CA GLU A 22 9.79 1.78 -7.13
C GLU A 22 9.61 1.54 -5.63
N GLN A 23 10.67 1.75 -4.84
CA GLN A 23 10.62 1.62 -3.39
C GLN A 23 9.62 2.59 -2.76
N GLN A 24 9.63 3.86 -3.17
CA GLN A 24 8.68 4.86 -2.66
C GLN A 24 7.22 4.55 -3.04
N LEU A 25 6.98 4.03 -4.25
CA LEU A 25 5.64 3.60 -4.66
C LEU A 25 5.12 2.44 -3.81
N VAL A 26 5.98 1.47 -3.51
CA VAL A 26 5.65 0.35 -2.64
C VAL A 26 5.36 0.83 -1.21
N GLU A 27 6.20 1.71 -0.66
CA GLU A 27 6.02 2.29 0.68
C GLU A 27 4.76 3.17 0.78
N ALA A 28 4.41 3.88 -0.30
CA ALA A 28 3.14 4.61 -0.42
C ALA A 28 1.93 3.68 -0.54
N GLY A 29 2.15 2.38 -0.76
CA GLY A 29 1.11 1.36 -0.83
C GLY A 29 0.46 1.25 -2.20
N ALA A 30 1.20 1.46 -3.28
CA ALA A 30 0.72 1.21 -4.63
C ALA A 30 0.19 -0.23 -4.77
N ILE A 31 -1.00 -0.37 -5.34
CA ILE A 31 -1.63 -1.67 -5.64
C ILE A 31 -1.07 -2.21 -6.97
N ASP A 32 -0.84 -1.30 -7.92
CA ASP A 32 -0.22 -1.56 -9.21
C ASP A 32 0.99 -0.63 -9.36
N VAL A 33 2.16 -1.17 -9.04
CA VAL A 33 3.43 -0.43 -9.03
C VAL A 33 3.85 -0.02 -10.45
N GLU A 34 3.63 -0.88 -11.45
CA GLU A 34 3.99 -0.60 -12.84
C GLU A 34 3.17 0.56 -13.40
N THR A 35 1.85 0.53 -13.22
CA THR A 35 0.99 1.64 -13.66
C THR A 35 1.34 2.93 -12.92
N ALA A 36 1.60 2.87 -11.62
CA ALA A 36 1.97 4.04 -10.84
C ALA A 36 3.36 4.60 -11.25
N LYS A 37 4.30 3.73 -11.60
CA LYS A 37 5.63 4.08 -12.10
C LYS A 37 5.57 4.83 -13.42
N VAL A 38 4.81 4.32 -14.40
CA VAL A 38 4.63 5.00 -15.71
C VAL A 38 4.06 6.41 -15.52
N LEU A 39 3.09 6.57 -14.60
CA LEU A 39 2.50 7.88 -14.31
C LEU A 39 3.47 8.80 -13.57
N ALA A 40 4.26 8.28 -12.65
CA ALA A 40 5.27 9.05 -11.92
C ALA A 40 6.41 9.51 -12.85
N GLU A 41 6.93 8.63 -13.70
CA GLU A 41 7.93 8.98 -14.72
C GLU A 41 7.42 10.06 -15.67
N ALA A 42 6.16 9.99 -16.10
CA ALA A 42 5.57 11.03 -16.94
C ALA A 42 5.56 12.40 -16.24
N ARG A 43 5.31 12.45 -14.92
CA ARG A 43 5.34 13.70 -14.14
C ARG A 43 6.74 14.22 -13.91
N LEU A 44 7.69 13.35 -13.58
CA LEU A 44 9.11 13.68 -13.40
C LEU A 44 9.74 14.27 -14.67
N ARG A 45 9.27 13.89 -15.86
CA ARG A 45 9.74 14.49 -17.13
C ARG A 45 9.21 15.90 -17.38
N THR A 46 8.09 16.28 -16.77
CA THR A 46 7.39 17.54 -17.04
C THR A 46 7.65 18.63 -16.01
N GLY A 47 8.35 18.35 -14.92
CA GLY A 47 8.66 19.35 -13.89
C GLY A 47 9.83 18.94 -13.00
N ASP A 48 10.32 19.89 -12.21
CA ASP A 48 11.46 19.73 -11.29
C ASP A 48 11.05 19.14 -9.92
N ALA A 49 9.97 18.36 -9.90
CA ALA A 49 9.47 17.76 -8.66
C ALA A 49 10.35 16.58 -8.24
N THR A 50 10.52 16.42 -6.93
CA THR A 50 11.20 15.25 -6.36
C THR A 50 10.33 13.99 -6.48
N ILE A 51 10.95 12.81 -6.41
CA ILE A 51 10.25 11.52 -6.44
C ILE A 51 9.18 11.47 -5.34
N GLU A 52 9.49 11.95 -4.13
CA GLU A 52 8.58 11.98 -2.99
C GLU A 52 7.34 12.84 -3.26
N GLU A 53 7.54 14.05 -3.80
CA GLU A 53 6.45 14.96 -4.15
C GLU A 53 5.53 14.32 -5.19
N VAL A 54 6.11 13.73 -6.25
CA VAL A 54 5.35 13.07 -7.31
C VAL A 54 4.54 11.89 -6.77
N VAL A 55 5.13 11.04 -5.92
CA VAL A 55 4.44 9.90 -5.32
C VAL A 55 3.30 10.37 -4.41
N SER A 56 3.55 11.40 -3.59
CA SER A 56 2.53 11.95 -2.68
C SER A 56 1.33 12.55 -3.43
N GLU A 57 1.60 13.29 -4.51
CA GLU A 57 0.59 13.91 -5.35
C GLU A 57 -0.19 12.86 -6.16
N LEU A 58 0.50 11.81 -6.64
CA LEU A 58 -0.12 10.69 -7.32
C LEU A 58 -1.04 9.92 -6.36
N ALA A 59 -0.62 9.69 -5.11
CA ALA A 59 -1.44 9.07 -4.08
C ALA A 59 -2.69 9.91 -3.74
N ALA A 60 -2.55 11.24 -3.72
CA ALA A 60 -3.67 12.15 -3.46
C ALA A 60 -4.68 12.20 -4.63
N SER A 61 -4.18 12.27 -5.87
CA SER A 61 -4.99 12.47 -7.09
C SER A 61 -5.53 11.17 -7.69
N LYS A 62 -4.84 10.04 -7.53
CA LYS A 62 -5.18 8.72 -8.08
C LYS A 62 -5.34 7.69 -6.98
N LYS A 63 -6.21 7.97 -6.00
CA LYS A 63 -6.45 7.13 -4.81
C LYS A 63 -6.74 5.66 -5.11
N PHE A 64 -7.27 5.32 -6.28
CA PHE A 64 -7.55 3.94 -6.69
C PHE A 64 -6.29 3.12 -7.01
N LEU A 65 -5.15 3.76 -7.29
CA LEU A 65 -3.86 3.09 -7.50
C LEU A 65 -3.16 2.75 -6.18
N PHE A 66 -3.64 3.29 -5.06
CA PHE A 66 -3.01 3.13 -3.76
C PHE A 66 -3.97 2.46 -2.79
N ARG A 67 -3.42 1.68 -1.88
CA ARG A 67 -4.19 1.15 -0.76
C ARG A 67 -4.70 2.34 0.04
N SER A 68 -6.02 2.44 0.17
CA SER A 68 -6.60 3.41 1.10
C SER A 68 -6.00 3.12 2.47
N ARG A 69 -5.25 4.07 3.05
CA ARG A 69 -5.01 4.10 4.50
C ARG A 69 -6.36 4.35 5.17
N LYS A 70 -7.25 3.34 5.19
CA LYS A 70 -8.18 3.23 6.32
C LYS A 70 -7.25 3.22 7.51
N LYS A 71 -7.36 4.23 8.38
CA LYS A 71 -6.70 4.24 9.68
C LYS A 71 -7.08 2.92 10.38
N SER A 72 -6.30 1.87 10.15
CA SER A 72 -6.26 0.76 11.07
C SER A 72 -5.63 1.38 12.28
N ALA A 73 -6.44 1.61 13.30
CA ALA A 73 -5.95 2.00 14.60
C ALA A 73 -4.78 1.06 14.96
N ALA A 74 -3.67 1.67 15.36
CA ALA A 74 -2.54 1.14 16.12
C ALA A 74 -2.30 -0.38 16.12
N GLY A 75 -1.09 -0.80 15.74
CA GLY A 75 -0.69 -2.19 15.97
C GLY A 75 0.77 -2.55 15.68
N SER A 76 1.71 -1.61 15.79
CA SER A 76 3.13 -1.95 15.94
C SER A 76 3.61 -1.46 17.30
N ALA A 77 3.46 -2.31 18.31
CA ALA A 77 4.21 -2.22 19.56
C ALA A 77 4.27 -3.61 20.18
N VAL A 78 5.50 -4.08 20.38
CA VAL A 78 5.85 -5.19 21.26
C VAL A 78 5.33 -4.90 22.67
N SER A 79 4.95 -5.97 23.38
CA SER A 79 4.56 -6.05 24.81
C SER A 79 3.07 -5.99 25.16
N GLY A 80 2.64 -6.99 25.93
CA GLY A 80 1.49 -6.93 26.83
C GLY A 80 0.11 -6.97 26.18
N SER A 81 -0.50 -8.17 26.18
CA SER A 81 -1.94 -8.33 25.98
C SER A 81 -2.74 -7.37 26.87
N PRO A 82 -3.73 -6.67 26.30
CA PRO A 82 -5.06 -6.71 26.85
C PRO A 82 -5.89 -7.57 25.90
N SER A 83 -6.49 -8.63 26.44
CA SER A 83 -7.56 -9.33 25.74
C SER A 83 -8.65 -8.29 25.48
N ALA A 84 -8.64 -7.72 24.27
CA ALA A 84 -9.79 -7.01 23.74
C ALA A 84 -10.88 -8.07 23.71
N MET A 85 -11.78 -8.04 24.69
CA MET A 85 -12.90 -8.95 24.76
C MET A 85 -13.66 -8.78 23.45
N LYS A 86 -13.45 -9.71 22.53
CA LYS A 86 -14.16 -9.74 21.26
C LYS A 86 -15.63 -9.79 21.60
N THR A 87 -16.39 -8.90 20.98
CA THR A 87 -17.83 -8.96 21.15
C THR A 87 -18.32 -10.28 20.52
N PRO A 88 -19.39 -10.91 21.07
CA PRO A 88 -19.92 -12.15 20.50
C PRO A 88 -20.26 -12.06 19.00
N LEU A 89 -20.50 -10.84 18.51
CA LEU A 89 -20.76 -10.56 17.11
C LEU A 89 -19.49 -10.65 16.23
N GLU A 90 -18.35 -10.20 16.74
CA GLU A 90 -17.06 -10.25 16.04
C GLU A 90 -16.55 -11.69 15.89
N ASP A 91 -16.73 -12.52 16.91
CA ASP A 91 -16.40 -13.94 16.84
C ASP A 91 -17.24 -14.69 15.79
N LEU A 92 -18.53 -14.35 15.70
CA LEU A 92 -19.41 -14.90 14.66
C LEU A 92 -19.00 -14.44 13.26
N ALA A 93 -18.55 -13.19 13.12
CA ALA A 93 -18.05 -12.65 11.86
C ALA A 93 -16.73 -13.33 11.42
N ASP A 94 -15.84 -13.59 12.37
CA ASP A 94 -14.57 -14.31 12.13
C ASP A 94 -14.84 -15.76 11.72
N GLN A 95 -15.72 -16.46 12.43
CA GLN A 95 -16.06 -17.85 12.14
C GLN A 95 -16.70 -18.00 10.75
N ALA A 96 -17.58 -17.07 10.35
CA ALA A 96 -18.19 -17.08 9.02
C ALA A 96 -17.16 -16.82 7.91
N ARG A 97 -16.19 -15.92 8.13
CA ARG A 97 -15.11 -15.62 7.17
C ARG A 97 -14.11 -16.76 7.01
N GLN A 98 -13.74 -17.41 8.12
CA GLN A 98 -12.72 -18.45 8.11
C GLN A 98 -13.24 -19.77 7.52
N THR A 99 -14.49 -20.14 7.80
CA THR A 99 -15.03 -21.44 7.39
C THR A 99 -15.80 -21.39 6.07
N GLY A 100 -16.32 -20.22 5.68
CA GLY A 100 -17.23 -20.10 4.55
C GLY A 100 -18.57 -20.83 4.74
N ASP A 101 -18.86 -21.34 5.94
CA ASP A 101 -20.09 -22.08 6.22
C ASP A 101 -21.29 -21.14 6.22
N ARG A 102 -22.27 -21.47 5.36
CA ARG A 102 -23.54 -20.78 5.25
C ARG A 102 -24.27 -20.69 6.60
N ARG A 103 -24.20 -21.71 7.46
CA ARG A 103 -24.85 -21.69 8.78
C ARG A 103 -24.19 -20.68 9.71
N ALA A 104 -22.86 -20.60 9.72
CA ALA A 104 -22.12 -19.60 10.48
C ALA A 104 -22.44 -18.17 10.01
N LEU A 105 -22.51 -17.95 8.68
CA LEU A 105 -22.90 -16.66 8.11
C LEU A 105 -24.32 -16.25 8.50
N LEU A 106 -25.29 -17.16 8.41
CA LEU A 106 -26.69 -16.85 8.77
C LEU A 106 -26.86 -16.53 10.25
N ARG A 107 -26.09 -17.18 11.13
CA ARG A 107 -26.08 -16.90 12.57
C ARG A 107 -25.54 -15.48 12.84
N TYR A 108 -24.42 -15.10 12.21
CA TYR A 108 -23.89 -13.74 12.27
C TYR A 108 -24.91 -12.69 11.77
N LEU A 109 -25.53 -12.93 10.61
CA LEU A 109 -26.49 -11.99 10.03
C LEU A 109 -27.76 -11.81 10.87
N ARG A 110 -28.21 -12.84 11.60
CA ARG A 110 -29.32 -12.72 12.55
C ARG A 110 -28.93 -11.86 13.74
N GLN A 111 -27.76 -12.11 14.33
CA GLN A 111 -27.27 -11.35 15.49
C GLN A 111 -27.00 -9.88 15.18
N ARG A 112 -26.65 -9.55 13.93
CA ARG A 112 -26.43 -8.17 13.47
C ARG A 112 -27.75 -7.39 13.21
N ARG A 113 -28.86 -8.10 12.98
CA ARG A 113 -30.16 -7.50 12.61
C ARG A 113 -31.09 -7.27 13.81
N GLY A 114 -30.83 -7.93 14.93
CA GLY A 114 -31.43 -7.60 16.23
C GLY A 114 -30.66 -6.48 16.90
#